data_AF-A0A7R8UJV3-F1
#
_entry.id   AF-A0A7R8UJV3-F1
#
_cell.length_a   1.000
_cell.length_b   1.000
_cell.length_c   1.000
_cell.angle_alpha   90.00
_cell.angle_beta   90.00
_cell.angle_gamma   90.00
#
_symmetry.space_group_name_H-M   'P 1'
#
loop_
_entity.id
_entity.type
_entity.pdbx_description
1 polymer ?
#
loop_
_entity_poly.entity_id
_entity_poly.type
_entity_poly.pdbx_seq_one_letter_code
_entity_poly.pdbx_strand_id
1 'polypeptide(L)' 'MKQVAGSMKLELAQYREVAAFAQFGSDLDAATQQLLNRGVRLTELLKQGQYVPMAIEEQVAVIYCGVRGYLDKIRGDQ' A
#
# COMPACT_ATOMS: atom_id res chain seq x y z
N MET A 1 -6.80 13.89 6.06
CA MET A 1 -5.42 13.52 5.66
C MET A 1 -4.57 12.94 6.80
N LYS A 2 -4.33 13.64 7.92
CA LYS A 2 -3.44 13.18 9.01
C LYS A 2 -3.71 11.76 9.52
N GLN A 3 -4.99 11.41 9.72
CA GLN A 3 -5.38 10.10 10.24
C GLN A 3 -5.02 8.94 9.30
N VAL A 4 -5.14 9.14 7.97
CA VAL A 4 -4.89 8.08 6.99
C VAL A 4 -3.43 8.02 6.56
N ALA A 5 -2.76 9.17 6.46
CA ALA A 5 -1.36 9.24 6.04
C ALA A 5 -0.38 8.68 7.08
N GLY A 6 -0.70 8.79 8.38
CA GLY A 6 0.15 8.27 9.46
C GLY A 6 0.29 6.74 9.42
N SER A 7 -0.85 6.04 9.30
CA SER A 7 -0.88 4.58 9.17
C SER A 7 -0.20 4.11 7.89
N MET A 8 -0.49 4.77 6.76
CA MET A 8 0.13 4.43 5.47
C MET A 8 1.66 4.54 5.50
N LYS A 9 2.21 5.59 6.13
CA LYS A 9 3.66 5.78 6.23
C LYS A 9 4.34 4.62 6.98
N LEU A 10 3.71 4.15 8.06
CA LEU A 10 4.23 3.05 8.87
C LEU A 10 4.16 1.70 8.13
N GLU A 11 3.03 1.41 7.49
CA GLU A 11 2.87 0.19 6.68
C GLU A 11 3.86 0.14 5.51
N LEU A 12 4.07 1.26 4.80
CA LEU A 12 5.04 1.33 3.70
C LEU A 12 6.50 1.22 4.18
N ALA A 13 6.82 1.69 5.39
CA ALA A 13 8.15 1.50 5.97
C ALA A 13 8.43 0.01 6.23
N GLN A 14 7.50 -0.68 6.90
CA GLN A 14 7.61 -2.12 7.16
C GLN A 14 7.65 -2.94 5.86
N TYR A 15 6.80 -2.58 4.89
CA TYR A 15 6.81 -3.21 3.57
C TYR A 15 8.18 -3.15 2.90
N ARG A 16 8.84 -1.99 2.92
CA ARG A 16 10.15 -1.82 2.27
C ARG A 16 11.24 -2.67 2.91
N GLU A 17 11.23 -2.76 4.24
CA GLU A 17 12.16 -3.62 4.98
C GLU A 17 11.93 -5.08 4.61
N VAL A 18 10.69 -5.54 4.69
CA VAL A 18 10.34 -6.95 4.46
C VAL A 18 10.46 -7.35 2.98
N ALA A 19 10.15 -6.47 2.03
CA ALA A 19 10.27 -6.73 0.60
C ALA A 19 11.71 -7.00 0.16
N ALA A 20 12.70 -6.35 0.80
CA ALA A 20 14.12 -6.62 0.51
C ALA A 20 14.54 -8.03 0.98
N PHE A 21 14.05 -8.49 2.13
CA PHE A 21 14.34 -9.84 2.64
C PHE A 21 13.56 -10.94 1.92
N ALA A 22 12.30 -10.66 1.57
CA ALA A 22 11.42 -11.59 0.89
C ALA A 22 11.87 -11.95 -0.53
N GLN A 23 12.77 -11.17 -1.14
CA GLN A 23 13.38 -11.51 -2.44
C GLN A 23 14.29 -12.76 -2.36
N PHE A 24 14.73 -13.15 -1.17
CA PHE A 24 15.70 -14.24 -0.98
C PHE A 24 15.16 -15.44 -0.17
N GLY A 25 13.98 -15.33 0.44
CA GLY A 25 13.37 -16.37 1.27
C GLY A 25 12.34 -17.20 0.51
N SER A 26 12.43 -18.54 0.57
CA SER A 26 11.52 -19.43 -0.15
C SER A 26 10.17 -19.67 0.55
N ASP A 27 10.04 -19.37 1.84
CA ASP A 27 8.82 -19.57 2.61
C ASP A 27 8.51 -18.35 3.48
N LEU A 28 7.45 -17.63 3.10
CA LEU A 28 6.93 -16.49 3.86
C LEU A 28 5.68 -16.94 4.60
N ASP A 29 5.60 -16.64 5.89
CA ASP A 29 4.39 -16.87 6.68
C ASP A 29 3.23 -15.96 6.21
N ALA A 30 2.01 -16.32 6.59
CA ALA A 30 0.81 -15.62 6.12
C ALA A 30 0.81 -14.12 6.46
N ALA A 31 1.38 -13.73 7.61
CA ALA A 31 1.47 -12.34 8.01
C ALA A 31 2.42 -11.54 7.11
N THR A 32 3.58 -12.11 6.78
CA THR A 32 4.54 -11.50 5.85
C THR A 32 3.96 -11.38 4.45
N GLN A 33 3.28 -12.43 3.95
CA GLN A 33 2.60 -12.38 2.66
C GLN A 33 1.55 -11.28 2.61
N GLN A 34 0.75 -11.11 3.68
CA GLN A 34 -0.25 -10.06 3.75
C GLN A 34 0.38 -8.66 3.76
N LEU A 35 1.46 -8.46 4.51
CA LEU A 35 2.20 -7.20 4.55
C LEU A 35 2.76 -6.82 3.18
N LEU A 36 3.38 -7.78 2.47
CA LEU A 36 3.89 -7.58 1.11
C LEU A 36 2.78 -7.25 0.13
N ASN A 37 1.69 -8.03 0.17
CA ASN A 37 0.52 -7.81 -0.67
C ASN A 37 -0.06 -6.41 -0.49
N ARG A 38 -0.25 -5.97 0.76
CA ARG A 38 -0.78 -4.63 1.02
C ARG A 38 0.21 -3.54 0.59
N GLY A 39 1.49 -3.71 0.88
CA GLY A 39 2.52 -2.74 0.54
C GLY A 39 2.66 -2.48 -0.96
N VAL A 40 2.56 -3.52 -1.79
CA VAL A 40 2.50 -3.38 -3.26
C VAL A 40 1.32 -2.49 -3.66
N ARG A 41 0.12 -2.77 -3.14
CA ARG A 41 -1.11 -2.02 -3.47
C ARG A 41 -1.05 -0.57 -3.01
N LEU A 42 -0.56 -0.31 -1.80
CA LEU A 42 -0.35 1.04 -1.29
C LEU A 42 0.65 1.82 -2.16
N THR A 43 1.67 1.14 -2.72
CA THR A 43 2.63 1.77 -3.64
C THR A 43 1.95 2.13 -4.96
N GLU A 44 1.10 1.26 -5.51
CA GLU A 44 0.32 1.54 -6.71
C GLU A 44 -0.64 2.72 -6.53
N LEU A 45 -1.33 2.82 -5.39
CA LEU A 45 -2.25 3.93 -5.10
C LEU A 45 -1.59 5.31 -5.07
N LEU A 46 -0.27 5.36 -4.86
CA LEU A 46 0.47 6.62 -4.84
C LEU A 46 0.94 7.05 -6.24
N LYS A 47 0.68 6.25 -7.27
CA LYS A 47 0.93 6.66 -8.66
C LYS A 47 -0.14 7.66 -9.09
N GLN A 48 0.30 8.77 -9.68
CA GLN A 48 -0.58 9.83 -10.14
C GLN A 48 -0.12 10.31 -11.51
N GLY A 49 -1.06 10.48 -12.44
CA GLY A 49 -0.79 11.04 -13.77
C GLY A 49 -0.35 12.50 -13.69
N GLN A 50 0.48 12.91 -14.65
CA GLN A 50 0.93 14.29 -14.74
C GLN A 50 -0.24 15.23 -15.06
N TYR A 51 -0.28 16.42 -14.43
CA TYR A 51 -1.33 17.43 -14.60
C TYR A 51 -2.74 17.00 -14.16
N VAL A 52 -2.87 15.92 -13.39
CA VAL A 52 -4.14 15.45 -12.83
C VAL A 52 -4.14 15.63 -11.31
N PRO A 53 -4.25 16.86 -10.77
CA PRO A 53 -4.35 17.06 -9.32
C PRO A 53 -5.67 16.48 -8.80
N MET A 54 -5.62 15.81 -7.65
CA MET A 54 -6.80 15.27 -6.97
C MET A 54 -7.19 16.16 -5.79
N ALA A 55 -8.49 16.30 -5.54
CA ALA A 55 -8.97 17.02 -4.36
C ALA A 55 -8.62 16.25 -3.07
N ILE A 56 -8.51 16.94 -1.93
CA ILE A 56 -8.00 16.32 -0.69
C ILE A 56 -8.95 15.25 -0.15
N GLU A 57 -10.25 15.45 -0.31
CA GLU A 57 -11.31 14.51 0.04
C GLU A 57 -11.23 13.22 -0.77
N GLU A 58 -10.92 13.32 -2.06
CA GLU A 58 -10.73 12.17 -2.95
C GLU A 58 -9.47 11.41 -2.58
N GLN A 59 -8.35 12.12 -2.34
CA GLN A 59 -7.11 11.51 -1.87
C GLN A 59 -7.32 10.76 -0.55
N VAL A 60 -8.05 11.35 0.40
CA VAL A 60 -8.34 10.70 1.68
C VAL A 60 -9.19 9.45 1.50
N ALA A 61 -10.20 9.48 0.63
CA ALA A 61 -11.03 8.32 0.34
C ALA A 61 -10.22 7.17 -0.27
N VAL A 62 -9.38 7.47 -1.26
CA VAL A 62 -8.53 6.48 -1.95
C VAL A 62 -7.53 5.85 -0.97
N ILE A 63 -6.82 6.68 -0.18
CA ILE A 63 -5.84 6.21 0.80
C ILE A 63 -6.54 5.38 1.90
N TYR A 64 -7.70 5.81 2.37
CA TYR A 64 -8.47 5.07 3.37
C TYR A 64 -8.81 3.66 2.91
N CYS A 65 -9.21 3.51 1.64
CA CYS A 65 -9.52 2.20 1.06
C CYS A 65 -8.31 1.25 1.02
N GLY A 66 -7.12 1.79 0.72
CA GLY A 66 -5.87 1.03 0.77
C GLY A 66 -5.49 0.60 2.18
N VAL A 67 -5.42 1.55 3.13
CA VAL A 67 -4.96 1.29 4.51
C VAL A 67 -5.90 0.34 5.26
N ARG A 68 -7.21 0.37 4.98
CA ARG A 68 -8.18 -0.54 5.60
C ARG A 68 -8.23 -1.92 4.94
N GLY A 69 -7.45 -2.16 3.89
CA GLY A 69 -7.38 -3.45 3.21
C GLY A 69 -8.58 -3.78 2.32
N TYR A 70 -9.44 -2.81 2.00
CA TYR A 70 -10.56 -3.04 1.08
C TYR A 70 -10.08 -3.37 -0.35
N LEU A 71 -8.83 -3.00 -0.66
CA LEU A 71 -8.20 -3.26 -1.95
C LEU A 71 -7.31 -4.53 -1.95
N ASP A 72 -7.19 -5.24 -0.82
CA ASP A 72 -6.28 -6.39 -0.68
C ASP A 72 -6.63 -7.56 -1.62
N LYS A 73 -7.91 -7.66 -2.05
CA LYS A 73 -8.36 -8.70 -2.98
C LYS A 73 -8.19 -8.34 -4.46
N ILE A 74 -7.86 -7.10 -4.77
CA ILE A 74 -7.63 -6.65 -6.15
C ILE A 74 -6.24 -7.13 -6.55
N ARG A 75 -6.13 -7.76 -7.72
CA ARG A 75 -4.85 -8.19 -8.27
C ARG A 75 -4.10 -6.94 -8.75
N GLY A 76 -2.87 -6.74 -8.27
CA GLY A 76 -2.02 -5.66 -8.77
C GLY A 76 -1.55 -6.04 -10.17
N ASP A 77 -2.22 -5.48 -11.18
CA ASP A 77 -1.79 -5.34 -12.58
C ASP A 77 -2.98 -4.74 -13.36
N GLN A 78 -3.09 -3.41 -13.34
CA GLN A 78 -3.82 -2.56 -14.29
C GLN A 78 -3.08 -1.22 -14.43
#